data_AF-A0A7W1L9K1-F1
#
_entry.id   AF-A0A7W1L9K1-F1
#
_cell.length_a   1.000
_cell.length_b   1.000
_cell.length_c   1.000
_cell.angle_alpha   90.00
_cell.angle_beta   90.00
_cell.angle_gamma   90.00
#
_symmetry.space_group_name_H-M   'P 1'
#
loop_
_entity.id
_entity.type
_entity.pdbx_description
1 polymer ?
#
loop_
_entity_poly.entity_id
_entity_poly.type
_entity_poly.pdbx_seq_one_letter_code
_entity_poly.pdbx_strand_id
1 'polypeptide(L)' 'ELFTAGDEKVVMLGYYDGVFKATGKPIHAQVAHVWTFFGGKVVKFQQYTDTYQLAKSAK' A
#
# COMPACT_ATOMS: atom_id res chain seq x y z
N GLU A 1 7.71 1.77 -6.90
CA GLU A 1 9.00 2.46 -6.64
C GLU A 1 9.33 2.34 -5.16
N LEU A 2 10.62 2.26 -4.81
CA LEU A 2 11.09 2.14 -3.42
C LEU A 2 12.06 3.27 -3.10
N PHE A 3 11.90 3.88 -1.94
CA PHE A 3 12.69 5.01 -1.47
C PHE A 3 13.14 4.77 -0.04
N THR A 4 14.39 5.11 0.28
CA THR A 4 14.87 5.19 1.65
C THR A 4 14.62 6.58 2.21
N ALA A 5 14.10 6.67 3.43
CA ALA A 5 13.87 7.93 4.15
C ALA A 5 14.68 7.94 5.45
N GLY A 6 16.00 8.12 5.29
CA GLY A 6 16.99 7.85 6.35
C GLY A 6 17.30 6.35 6.47
N ASP A 7 18.02 5.98 7.53
CA ASP A 7 18.57 4.62 7.70
C ASP A 7 17.53 3.57 8.09
N GLU A 8 16.43 4.02 8.72
CA GLU A 8 15.45 3.13 9.36
C GLU A 8 14.07 3.18 8.71
N LYS A 9 13.88 3.87 7.57
CA LYS A 9 12.58 3.93 6.91
C LYS A 9 12.66 3.66 5.42
N VAL A 10 11.68 2.91 4.95
CA VAL A 10 11.44 2.67 3.52
C VAL A 10 10.03 3.11 3.18
N VAL A 11 9.89 3.79 2.05
CA VAL A 11 8.62 4.17 1.44
C VAL A 11 8.50 3.44 0.10
N MET A 12 7.43 2.68 -0.09
CA MET A 12 7.04 2.13 -1.39
C MET A 12 5.89 2.94 -1.94
N LEU A 13 5.99 3.34 -3.20
CA LEU A 13 4.89 3.89 -3.98
C LEU A 13 4.49 2.89 -5.05
N GLY A 14 3.19 2.70 -5.27
CA GLY A 14 2.71 1.78 -6.30
C GLY A 14 1.21 1.83 -6.50
N TYR A 15 0.71 0.78 -7.13
CA TYR A 15 -0.71 0.55 -7.35
C TYR A 15 -1.10 -0.85 -6.86
N TYR A 16 -2.27 -0.94 -6.25
CA TYR A 16 -2.97 -2.20 -6.17
C TYR A 16 -3.70 -2.44 -7.48
N ASP A 17 -3.35 -3.53 -8.14
CA ASP A 17 -3.99 -4.03 -9.34
C ASP A 17 -4.64 -5.38 -9.05
N GLY A 18 -5.94 -5.48 -9.29
CA GLY A 18 -6.67 -6.71 -9.02
C GLY A 18 -8.14 -6.64 -9.37
N VAL A 19 -8.85 -7.72 -9.03
CA VAL A 19 -10.30 -7.84 -9.23
C VAL A 19 -10.94 -8.22 -7.91
N PHE A 20 -11.96 -7.47 -7.49
CA PHE A 20 -12.71 -7.78 -6.29
C PHE A 20 -13.60 -9.00 -6.54
N LYS A 21 -13.23 -10.15 -5.95
CA LYS A 21 -13.79 -11.46 -6.29
C LYS A 21 -15.32 -11.54 -6.22
N ALA A 22 -15.94 -10.89 -5.24
CA ALA A 22 -17.39 -10.99 -5.04
C ALA A 22 -18.20 -10.21 -6.09
N THR A 23 -17.65 -9.12 -6.64
CA THR A 23 -18.35 -8.25 -7.60
C THR A 23 -17.79 -8.36 -9.02
N GLY A 24 -16.61 -8.96 -9.19
CA GLY A 24 -15.87 -9.00 -10.46
C GLY A 24 -15.32 -7.64 -10.89
N LYS A 25 -15.40 -6.59 -10.06
CA LYS A 25 -15.00 -5.24 -10.43
C LYS A 25 -13.47 -5.07 -10.32
N PRO A 26 -12.82 -4.43 -11.31
CA PRO A 26 -11.39 -4.16 -11.25
C PRO A 26 -11.06 -3.10 -10.19
N ILE A 27 -9.84 -3.18 -9.68
CA ILE A 27 -9.21 -2.24 -8.75
C ILE A 27 -7.91 -1.77 -9.41
N HIS A 28 -7.71 -0.45 -9.44
CA HIS A 28 -6.44 0.20 -9.76
C HIS A 28 -6.21 1.36 -8.78
N ALA A 29 -5.84 1.04 -7.55
CA ALA A 29 -5.78 2.00 -6.45
C ALA A 29 -4.33 2.40 -6.14
N GLN A 30 -4.04 3.71 -6.16
CA GLN A 30 -2.73 4.22 -5.77
C GLN A 30 -2.47 3.93 -4.28
N VAL A 31 -1.24 3.53 -3.97
CA VAL A 31 -0.82 3.15 -2.62
C VAL A 31 0.56 3.69 -2.27
N ALA A 32 0.73 4.06 -1.01
CA ALA A 32 2.02 4.23 -0.36
C ALA A 32 2.10 3.36 0.90
N HIS A 33 3.18 2.61 1.03
CA HIS A 33 3.49 1.86 2.24
C HIS A 33 4.73 2.46 2.88
N VAL A 34 4.67 2.66 4.20
CA VAL A 34 5.79 3.14 4.99
C VAL A 34 6.15 2.08 6.02
N TRP A 35 7.39 1.61 5.97
CA TRP A 35 7.95 0.70 6.96
C TRP A 35 9.00 1.43 7.78
N THR A 36 8.97 1.22 9.10
CA THR A 36 10.06 1.60 10.01
C THR A 36 10.77 0.34 10.48
N PHE A 37 12.09 0.39 10.52
CA PHE A 37 12.98 -0.68 10.94
C PHE A 37 13.70 -0.30 12.23
N PHE A 38 14.04 -1.30 13.04
CA PHE A 38 14.96 -1.15 14.17
C PHE A 38 15.72 -2.47 14.33
N GLY A 39 17.05 -2.42 14.42
CA GLY A 39 17.88 -3.63 14.50
C GLY A 39 17.68 -4.58 13.32
N GLY A 40 17.49 -4.04 12.10
CA GLY A 40 17.27 -4.82 10.88
C GLY A 40 15.90 -5.50 10.75
N LYS A 41 14.96 -5.24 11.68
CA LYS A 41 13.61 -5.81 11.67
C LYS A 41 12.56 -4.72 11.49
N VAL A 42 11.47 -5.02 10.78
CA VAL A 42 10.31 -4.12 10.68
C VAL A 42 9.64 -4.02 12.05
N VAL A 43 9.47 -2.80 12.56
CA VAL A 43 8.80 -2.51 13.83
C VAL A 43 7.53 -1.69 13.68
N LYS A 44 7.31 -1.05 12.52
CA LYS A 44 6.06 -0.34 12.21
C LYS A 44 5.73 -0.45 10.73
N PHE A 45 4.45 -0.56 10.44
CA PHE A 45 3.88 -0.49 9.10
C PHE A 45 2.74 0.54 9.08
N GLN A 46 2.71 1.39 8.06
CA GLN A 46 1.60 2.29 7.78
C GLN A 46 1.26 2.22 6.28
N GLN A 47 -0.03 2.05 5.99
CA GLN A 47 -0.56 2.11 4.65
C GLN A 47 -1.31 3.43 4.41
N TYR A 48 -1.11 3.99 3.24
CA TYR A 48 -1.97 5.01 2.63
C TYR A 48 -2.43 4.45 1.29
N THR A 49 -3.72 4.54 1.00
CA THR A 49 -4.26 4.03 -0.27
C THR A 49 -5.50 4.84 -0.65
N ASP A 50 -5.83 4.87 -1.94
CA ASP A 50 -7.13 5.35 -2.42
C ASP A 50 -8.24 4.40 -1.94
N THR A 51 -8.72 4.64 -0.72
CA THR A 51 -9.75 3.80 -0.08
C THR A 51 -11.11 3.95 -0.76
N TYR A 52 -11.36 5.05 -1.46
CA TYR A 52 -12.60 5.24 -2.22
C TYR A 52 -12.66 4.25 -3.39
N GLN A 53 -11.57 4.10 -4.14
CA GLN A 53 -11.53 3.12 -5.22
C GLN A 53 -11.72 1.68 -4.73
N LEU A 54 -11.10 1.33 -3.60
CA LEU A 54 -11.32 0.01 -2.98
C LEU A 54 -12.79 -0.17 -2.60
N ALA A 55 -13.39 0.80 -1.89
CA ALA A 55 -14.79 0.74 -1.47
C ALA A 55 -15.76 0.70 -2.66
N LYS A 56 -15.46 1.39 -3.76
CA LYS A 56 -16.26 1.38 -5.00
C LYS A 56 -16.27 0.01 -5.66
N SER A 57 -15.18 -0.76 -5.58
CA SER A 57 -15.12 -2.12 -6.15
C SER A 57 -15.91 -3.15 -5.34
N ALA A 58 -16.10 -2.90 -4.04
CA ALA A 58 -16.81 -3.80 -3.13
C ALA A 58 -18.34 -3.63 -3.16
N LYS A 59 -18.82 -2.48 -3.63
CA LYS A 59 -20.22 -2.26 -4.02
C LYS A 59 -20.42 -2.76 -5.45
#